data_AF-A0A843EGD2-F1
#
_entry.id   AF-A0A843EGD2-F1
#
_cell.length_a   1.000
_cell.length_b   1.000
_cell.length_c   1.000
_cell.angle_alpha   90.00
_cell.angle_beta   90.00
_cell.angle_gamma   90.00
#
_symmetry.space_group_name_H-M   'P 1'
#
loop_
_entity.id
_entity.type
_entity.pdbx_description
1 polymer ?
#
loop_
_entity_poly.entity_id
_entity_poly.type
_entity_poly.pdbx_seq_one_letter_code
_entity_poly.pdbx_strand_id
1 'polypeptide(L)'
;MVKKVFITDCEGPLTLNDNAYELADEFIEDGGKLFKIISRFDDYLVDDVKLENYHAGDTLKLIVPFYKLAGLTNEKMIKFSRENIYLVDGSDDTLRFANELIDSFIVSTSYGQYI
;
A
#
# COMPACT_ATOMS: atom_id res chain seq x y z
N MET A 1 24.46 -10.41 20.55
CA MET A 1 23.59 -9.23 20.79
C MET A 1 22.52 -9.21 19.72
N VAL A 2 21.26 -9.01 20.10
CA VAL A 2 20.18 -8.80 19.11
C VAL A 2 20.32 -7.38 18.57
N LYS A 3 20.46 -7.24 17.24
CA LYS A 3 20.47 -5.94 16.58
C LYS A 3 19.05 -5.37 16.65
N LYS A 4 18.88 -4.20 17.25
CA LYS A 4 17.61 -3.49 17.23
C LYS A 4 17.45 -2.84 15.84
N VAL A 5 16.22 -2.77 15.36
CA VAL A 5 15.84 -2.11 14.10
C VAL A 5 14.54 -1.33 14.32
N PHE A 6 14.32 -0.28 13.54
CA PHE A 6 13.03 0.41 13.46
C PHE A 6 12.27 -0.08 12.22
N ILE A 7 10.99 -0.40 12.37
CA ILE A 7 10.14 -0.87 11.27
C ILE A 7 8.85 -0.08 11.34
N THR A 8 8.44 0.48 10.20
CA THR A 8 7.18 1.19 10.05
C THR A 8 6.44 0.69 8.82
N ASP A 9 5.10 0.76 8.87
CA ASP A 9 4.31 0.73 7.64
C ASP A 9 4.45 2.05 6.87
N CYS A 10 4.03 2.06 5.61
CA CYS A 10 3.97 3.25 4.76
C CYS A 10 2.64 3.98 4.93
N GLU A 11 1.54 3.35 4.55
CA GLU A 11 0.19 3.95 4.57
C GLU A 11 -0.32 4.03 6.00
N GLY A 12 -0.66 5.25 6.44
CA GLY A 12 -1.04 5.56 7.82
C GLY A 12 0.08 6.22 8.62
N PRO A 13 1.25 5.57 8.84
CA PRO A 13 2.36 6.19 9.57
C PRO A 13 3.16 7.22 8.78
N LEU A 14 3.41 6.99 7.48
CA LEU A 14 4.27 7.86 6.66
C LEU A 14 3.46 8.70 5.67
N THR A 15 2.48 8.09 5.02
CA THR A 15 1.61 8.72 4.02
C THR A 15 0.14 8.61 4.42
N LEU A 16 -0.67 9.55 3.96
CA LEU A 16 -2.13 9.59 4.21
C LEU A 16 -2.93 8.89 3.10
N ASN A 17 -2.28 8.48 2.02
CA ASN A 17 -2.92 7.84 0.89
C ASN A 17 -3.34 6.41 1.21
N ASP A 18 -4.32 5.93 0.43
CA ASP A 18 -4.54 4.50 0.17
C ASP A 18 -4.19 4.28 -1.31
N ASN A 19 -2.93 3.93 -1.59
CA ASN A 19 -2.44 3.89 -2.97
C ASN A 19 -3.17 2.82 -3.79
N ALA A 20 -3.59 1.72 -3.16
CA ALA A 20 -4.31 0.68 -3.86
C ALA A 20 -5.75 1.10 -4.20
N TYR A 21 -6.42 1.87 -3.35
CA TYR A 21 -7.70 2.48 -3.68
C TYR A 21 -7.56 3.54 -4.77
N GLU A 22 -6.60 4.45 -4.61
CA GLU A 22 -6.43 5.62 -5.50
C GLU A 22 -6.05 5.20 -6.93
N LEU A 23 -5.17 4.19 -7.09
CA LEU A 23 -4.86 3.62 -8.40
C LEU A 23 -6.09 2.97 -9.05
N ALA A 24 -6.95 2.32 -8.26
CA ALA A 24 -8.18 1.74 -8.79
C ALA A 24 -9.11 2.82 -9.29
N ASP A 25 -9.39 3.82 -8.45
CA ASP A 25 -10.32 4.91 -8.73
C ASP A 25 -9.89 5.73 -9.95
N GLU A 26 -8.59 5.93 -10.15
CA GLU A 26 -8.06 6.68 -11.30
C GLU A 26 -8.09 5.86 -12.60
N PHE A 27 -7.63 4.60 -12.57
CA PHE A 27 -7.31 3.87 -13.81
C PHE A 27 -8.37 2.86 -14.25
N ILE A 28 -9.31 2.48 -13.39
CA ILE A 28 -10.36 1.49 -13.69
C ILE A 28 -11.71 2.20 -13.70
N GLU A 29 -12.53 1.94 -14.73
CA GLU A 29 -13.93 2.40 -14.75
C GLU A 29 -14.69 1.84 -13.53
N ASP A 30 -15.33 2.70 -12.74
CA ASP A 30 -15.92 2.38 -11.43
C ASP A 30 -14.92 1.75 -10.43
N GLY A 31 -13.63 2.08 -10.56
CA GLY A 31 -12.54 1.44 -9.85
C GLY A 31 -12.60 1.56 -8.32
N GLY A 32 -12.98 2.72 -7.77
CA GLY A 32 -13.14 2.86 -6.32
C GLY A 32 -14.25 1.97 -5.74
N LYS A 33 -15.31 1.70 -6.52
CA LYS A 33 -16.36 0.75 -6.13
C LYS A 33 -15.85 -0.68 -6.19
N LEU A 34 -15.14 -1.04 -7.26
CA LEU A 34 -14.52 -2.35 -7.40
C LEU A 34 -13.55 -2.63 -6.25
N PHE A 35 -12.67 -1.68 -5.92
CA PHE A 35 -11.71 -1.80 -4.83
C PHE A 35 -12.40 -2.09 -3.50
N LYS A 36 -13.43 -1.32 -3.15
CA LYS A 36 -14.19 -1.52 -1.90
C LYS A 36 -14.82 -2.91 -1.80
N ILE A 37 -15.23 -3.50 -2.92
CA ILE A 37 -15.78 -4.87 -2.96
C ILE A 37 -14.65 -5.87 -2.71
N ILE A 38 -13.52 -5.73 -3.39
CA ILE A 38 -12.36 -6.62 -3.24
C ILE A 38 -11.77 -6.53 -1.83
N SER A 39 -11.60 -5.33 -1.29
CA SER A 39 -11.09 -5.09 0.07
C SER A 39 -11.99 -5.72 1.14
N ARG A 40 -13.32 -5.57 1.03
CA ARG A 40 -14.23 -6.28 1.96
C ARG A 40 -14.19 -7.79 1.81
N PHE A 41 -13.92 -8.28 0.60
CA PHE A 41 -13.77 -9.70 0.36
C PHE A 41 -12.47 -10.23 0.98
N ASP A 42 -11.38 -9.47 0.90
CA ASP A 42 -10.11 -9.74 1.59
C ASP A 42 -10.32 -9.86 3.10
N ASP A 43 -10.98 -8.86 3.72
CA ASP A 43 -11.31 -8.86 5.15
C ASP A 43 -12.14 -10.10 5.54
N TYR A 44 -13.17 -10.43 4.75
CA TYR A 44 -14.01 -11.62 4.96
C TYR A 44 -13.20 -12.92 4.90
N LEU A 45 -12.26 -13.04 3.96
CA LEU A 45 -11.42 -14.23 3.85
C LEU A 45 -10.50 -14.41 5.05
N VAL A 46 -10.02 -13.30 5.63
CA VAL A 46 -9.12 -13.29 6.79
C VAL A 46 -9.88 -13.49 8.09
N ASP A 47 -10.90 -12.68 8.35
CA ASP A 47 -11.50 -12.57 9.67
C ASP A 47 -12.59 -13.64 9.91
N ASP A 48 -13.41 -13.89 8.91
CA ASP A 48 -14.56 -14.80 9.02
C ASP A 48 -14.22 -16.21 8.54
N VAL A 49 -13.73 -16.34 7.30
CA VAL A 49 -13.40 -17.65 6.71
C VAL A 49 -12.12 -18.23 7.32
N LYS A 50 -11.16 -17.36 7.68
CA LYS A 50 -9.82 -17.73 8.15
C LYS A 50 -9.14 -18.70 7.18
N LEU A 51 -9.16 -18.31 5.90
CA LEU A 51 -8.66 -19.15 4.82
C LEU A 51 -7.17 -19.48 5.04
N GLU A 52 -6.83 -20.76 5.03
CA GLU A 52 -5.45 -21.20 5.23
C GLU A 52 -4.50 -20.61 4.17
N ASN A 53 -3.34 -20.11 4.61
CA ASN A 53 -2.32 -19.48 3.78
C ASN A 53 -2.76 -18.19 3.05
N TYR A 54 -3.82 -17.54 3.54
CA TYR A 54 -4.27 -16.22 3.10
C TYR A 54 -3.86 -15.14 4.12
N HIS A 55 -3.56 -13.92 3.66
CA HIS A 55 -3.05 -12.85 4.50
C HIS A 55 -3.86 -11.57 4.32
N ALA A 56 -3.99 -10.78 5.39
CA ALA A 56 -4.56 -9.44 5.29
C ALA A 56 -3.73 -8.56 4.35
N GLY A 57 -4.40 -7.81 3.48
CA GLY A 57 -3.76 -6.99 2.46
C GLY A 57 -3.55 -7.70 1.12
N ASP A 58 -3.96 -8.97 0.98
CA ASP A 58 -4.00 -9.66 -0.32
C ASP A 58 -4.99 -8.99 -1.30
N THR A 59 -5.80 -8.02 -0.85
CA THR A 59 -6.53 -7.05 -1.69
C THR A 59 -5.70 -6.59 -2.89
N LEU A 60 -4.43 -6.21 -2.67
CA LEU A 60 -3.57 -5.72 -3.74
C LEU A 60 -3.28 -6.81 -4.77
N LYS A 61 -3.02 -8.04 -4.33
CA LYS A 61 -2.85 -9.19 -5.22
C LYS A 61 -4.11 -9.50 -6.02
N LEU A 62 -5.29 -9.36 -5.41
CA LEU A 62 -6.57 -9.62 -6.07
C LEU A 62 -6.92 -8.59 -7.14
N ILE A 63 -6.53 -7.33 -6.96
CA ILE A 63 -6.85 -6.25 -7.91
C ILE A 63 -5.88 -6.16 -9.11
N VAL A 64 -4.66 -6.72 -9.01
CA VAL A 64 -3.64 -6.71 -10.11
C VAL A 64 -4.21 -7.04 -11.50
N PRO A 65 -5.03 -8.09 -11.69
CA PRO A 65 -5.56 -8.43 -13.01
C PRO A 65 -6.38 -7.29 -13.65
N PHE A 66 -7.11 -6.53 -12.85
CA PHE A 66 -7.92 -5.40 -13.31
C PHE A 66 -7.03 -4.22 -13.72
N TYR A 67 -5.96 -3.96 -12.97
CA TYR A 67 -4.93 -2.99 -13.38
C TYR A 67 -4.29 -3.33 -14.71
N LYS A 68 -3.96 -4.61 -14.92
CA LYS A 68 -3.40 -5.06 -16.21
C LYS A 68 -4.38 -4.85 -17.35
N LEU A 69 -5.67 -5.14 -17.15
CA LEU A 69 -6.71 -4.93 -18.15
C LEU A 69 -6.90 -3.43 -18.47
N ALA A 70 -6.83 -2.57 -17.46
CA ALA A 70 -6.89 -1.11 -17.60
C ALA A 70 -5.64 -0.49 -18.25
N GLY A 71 -4.60 -1.28 -18.55
CA GLY A 71 -3.37 -0.77 -19.15
C GLY A 71 -2.55 0.08 -18.18
N LEU A 72 -2.64 -0.19 -16.87
CA LEU A 72 -1.76 0.37 -15.86
C LEU A 72 -0.35 -0.23 -16.02
N THR A 73 0.65 0.65 -16.11
CA THR A 73 2.07 0.27 -16.22
C THR A 73 2.83 0.77 -15.00
N ASN A 74 4.03 0.24 -14.77
CA ASN A 74 4.87 0.68 -13.66
C ASN A 74 5.18 2.18 -13.75
N GLU A 75 5.42 2.70 -14.95
CA GLU A 75 5.70 4.11 -15.18
C GLU A 75 4.50 4.99 -14.84
N LYS A 76 3.29 4.53 -15.19
CA LYS A 76 2.05 5.23 -14.82
C LYS A 76 1.83 5.21 -13.31
N MET A 77 2.08 4.09 -12.64
CA MET A 77 1.99 3.97 -11.18
C MET A 77 2.96 4.94 -10.50
N ILE A 78 4.25 4.90 -10.86
CA ILE A 78 5.28 5.79 -10.28
C ILE A 78 4.91 7.25 -10.52
N LYS A 79 4.45 7.59 -11.73
CA LYS A 79 4.04 8.96 -12.06
C LYS A 79 2.86 9.40 -11.18
N PHE A 80 1.81 8.59 -11.11
CA PHE A 80 0.62 8.87 -10.32
C PHE A 80 0.97 9.04 -8.84
N SER A 81 1.76 8.13 -8.26
CA SER A 81 2.19 8.19 -6.87
C SER A 81 2.98 9.48 -6.59
N ARG A 82 3.96 9.84 -7.43
CA ARG A 82 4.73 11.09 -7.24
C ARG A 82 3.89 12.35 -7.29
N GLU A 83 2.86 12.36 -8.11
CA GLU A 83 1.97 13.52 -8.27
C GLU A 83 0.93 13.63 -7.13
N ASN A 84 0.70 12.55 -6.37
CA ASN A 84 -0.41 12.45 -5.41
C ASN A 84 -0.02 12.00 -3.99
N ILE A 85 1.27 11.79 -3.67
CA ILE A 85 1.67 11.44 -2.30
C ILE A 85 1.38 12.60 -1.32
N TYR A 86 0.71 12.28 -0.23
CA TYR A 86 0.49 13.17 0.91
C TYR A 86 1.18 12.58 2.14
N LEU A 87 2.22 13.27 2.63
CA LEU A 87 2.93 12.85 3.84
C LEU A 87 2.12 13.18 5.09
N VAL A 88 2.20 12.31 6.09
CA VAL A 88 1.82 12.64 7.46
C VAL A 88 2.79 13.72 7.98
N ASP A 89 2.26 14.75 8.65
CA ASP A 89 3.08 15.85 9.15
C ASP A 89 4.18 15.34 10.10
N GLY A 90 5.44 15.70 9.82
CA GLY A 90 6.62 15.26 10.54
C GLY A 90 7.06 13.81 10.29
N SER A 91 6.46 13.08 9.34
CA SER A 91 6.86 11.70 9.04
C SER A 91 8.25 11.61 8.42
N ASP A 92 8.62 12.58 7.59
CA ASP A 92 9.94 12.69 6.97
C ASP A 92 11.03 13.01 8.01
N ASP A 93 10.74 13.92 8.94
CA ASP A 93 11.58 14.25 10.08
C ASP A 93 11.81 13.03 10.97
N THR A 94 10.74 12.31 11.28
CA THR A 94 10.78 11.09 12.11
C THR A 94 11.60 10.00 11.45
N LEU A 95 11.38 9.74 10.16
CA LEU A 95 12.10 8.69 9.43
C LEU A 95 13.57 9.05 9.25
N ARG A 96 13.90 10.33 9.03
CA ARG A 96 15.28 10.80 8.99
C ARG A 96 15.99 10.62 10.32
N PHE A 97 15.34 11.02 11.42
CA PHE A 97 15.87 10.82 12.77
C PHE A 97 16.07 9.35 13.12
N ALA A 98 15.13 8.47 12.75
CA ALA A 98 15.26 7.04 12.95
C ALA A 98 16.48 6.48 12.19
N ASN A 99 16.67 6.84 10.92
CA ASN A 99 17.80 6.41 10.09
C ASN A 99 19.17 6.87 10.63
N GLU A 100 19.24 8.01 11.32
CA GLU A 100 20.48 8.48 11.96
C GLU A 100 20.87 7.64 13.18
N LEU A 101 19.90 7.03 13.86
CA LEU A 101 20.10 6.29 15.10
C LEU A 101 20.17 4.78 14.93
N ILE A 102 19.43 4.23 13.97
CA ILE A 102 19.21 2.80 13.83
C ILE A 102 18.81 2.40 12.41
N ASP A 103 19.20 1.20 11.99
CA ASP A 103 18.70 0.60 10.76
C ASP A 103 17.16 0.61 10.77
N SER A 104 16.60 1.26 9.74
CA SER A 104 15.17 1.53 9.62
C SER A 104 14.62 0.95 8.32
N PHE A 105 13.43 0.36 8.37
CA PHE A 105 12.80 -0.30 7.23
C PHE A 105 11.33 0.09 7.10
N ILE A 106 10.87 0.25 5.86
CA ILE A 106 9.45 0.34 5.53
C ILE A 106 8.99 -1.06 5.13
N VAL A 107 7.94 -1.57 5.77
CA VAL A 107 7.29 -2.83 5.44
C VAL A 107 5.83 -2.53 5.17
N SER A 108 5.45 -2.58 3.90
CA SER A 108 4.10 -2.22 3.45
C SER A 108 3.53 -3.28 2.52
N THR A 109 2.21 -3.36 2.47
CA THR A 109 1.47 -4.15 1.48
C THR A 109 1.54 -3.51 0.10
N SER A 110 1.70 -2.19 0.03
CA SER A 110 1.74 -1.41 -1.20
C SER A 110 2.87 -1.79 -2.14
N TYR A 111 2.64 -1.59 -3.45
CA TYR A 111 3.62 -1.92 -4.47
C TYR A 111 4.90 -1.09 -4.35
N GLY A 112 6.04 -1.67 -4.70
CA GLY A 112 7.33 -0.96 -4.68
C GLY A 112 7.44 0.21 -5.67
N GLN A 113 6.44 0.46 -6.52
CA GLN A 113 6.33 1.67 -7.33
C GLN A 113 5.84 2.88 -6.52
N TYR A 114 5.17 2.62 -5.39
CA TYR A 114 4.68 3.62 -4.45
C TYR A 114 5.73 3.97 -3.36
N ILE A 115 6.49 2.96 -2.93
CA ILE A 115 7.55 3.05 -1.91
C ILE A 115 8.86 3.59 -2.52
#